data_AF-A0A176U6L0-F1
#
_entry.id   AF-A0A176U6L0-F1
#
_cell.length_a   1.000
_cell.length_b   1.000
_cell.length_c   1.000
_cell.angle_alpha   90.00
_cell.angle_beta   90.00
_cell.angle_gamma   90.00
#
_symmetry.space_group_name_H-M   'P 1'
#
loop_
_entity.id
_entity.type
_entity.pdbx_description
1 polymer ?
#
loop_
_entity_poly.entity_id
_entity_poly.type
_entity_poly.pdbx_seq_one_letter_code
_entity_poly.pdbx_strand_id
1 'polypeptide(L)'
;MTNENILDAIGGINEKAVQDAKAYKRPKSKRWFRWGAMAACLCLVIGIAIPILHHKGKGGIDHQDPLQDTAAFELNGKFYEVVETPEVLEKYGLPSKITEDVAGDHVAYLKSDGDDSYECTPIETDMELYQYNPAASDGVYVLRDGEAWYAALFCNFYQFDSNTNCSLTELYRVYGIESADDIKSITEMDNNNENETGTPVVERQEITEFYNMTIALGSYGNDDFQAEVFGNIPEEKLQEAHSAFAENQRNLRVETKDGLRFFIAFYPSYNWIYGGGTMSYFKIDNQMRNWIERNVG
;
A
#
# COMPACT_ATOMS: atom_id res chain seq x y z
N MET A 1 -10.20 -26.61 26.65
CA MET A 1 -8.77 -26.23 26.81
C MET A 1 -8.62 -25.78 28.26
N THR A 2 -7.77 -26.44 29.05
CA THR A 2 -7.63 -26.15 30.50
C THR A 2 -6.59 -25.05 30.72
N ASN A 3 -6.71 -24.28 31.81
CA ASN A 3 -5.75 -23.21 32.16
C ASN A 3 -4.30 -23.70 32.25
N GLU A 4 -4.10 -24.97 32.57
CA GLU A 4 -2.78 -25.62 32.61
C GLU A 4 -2.12 -25.69 31.22
N ASN A 5 -2.90 -25.92 30.15
CA ASN A 5 -2.37 -25.99 28.79
C ASN A 5 -1.93 -24.62 28.25
N ILE A 6 -2.51 -23.53 28.77
CA ILE A 6 -2.14 -22.15 28.41
C ILE A 6 -0.87 -21.73 29.16
N LEU A 7 -0.77 -22.08 30.44
CA LEU A 7 0.40 -21.76 31.27
C LEU A 7 1.65 -22.51 30.81
N ASP A 8 1.50 -23.75 30.35
CA ASP A 8 2.61 -24.55 29.81
C ASP A 8 3.09 -24.01 28.45
N ALA A 9 2.16 -23.53 27.62
CA ALA A 9 2.48 -22.87 26.35
C ALA A 9 3.17 -21.51 26.54
N ILE A 10 2.82 -20.75 27.58
CA ILE A 10 3.47 -19.49 27.95
C ILE A 10 4.83 -19.76 28.62
N GLY A 11 4.94 -20.80 29.44
CA GLY A 11 6.20 -21.22 30.09
C GLY A 11 7.28 -21.73 29.13
N GLY A 12 6.88 -22.18 27.93
CA GLY A 12 7.79 -22.56 26.85
C GLY A 12 8.38 -21.40 26.05
N ILE A 13 7.91 -20.16 26.26
CA ILE A 13 8.45 -18.99 25.58
C ILE A 13 9.78 -18.63 26.22
N ASN A 14 10.86 -18.79 25.45
CA ASN A 14 12.21 -18.52 25.91
C ASN A 14 12.32 -17.08 26.43
N GLU A 15 12.60 -16.93 27.72
CA GLU A 15 12.72 -15.65 28.40
C GLU A 15 13.79 -14.77 27.75
N LYS A 16 14.83 -15.39 27.16
CA LYS A 16 15.83 -14.70 26.35
C LYS A 16 15.28 -14.19 25.03
N ALA A 17 14.39 -14.93 24.35
CA ALA A 17 13.72 -14.45 23.15
C ALA A 17 12.76 -13.28 23.44
N VAL A 18 12.10 -13.29 24.61
CA VAL A 18 11.27 -12.17 25.08
C VAL A 18 12.13 -10.95 25.42
N GLN A 19 13.25 -11.15 26.10
CA GLN A 19 14.20 -10.09 26.43
C GLN A 19 14.90 -9.56 25.17
N ASP A 20 15.26 -10.41 24.21
CA ASP A 20 15.85 -10.01 22.92
C ASP A 20 14.82 -9.26 22.05
N ALA A 21 13.54 -9.65 22.06
CA ALA A 21 12.47 -8.90 21.41
C ALA A 21 12.20 -7.55 22.08
N LYS A 22 12.25 -7.47 23.41
CA LYS A 22 12.14 -6.20 24.16
C LYS A 22 13.38 -5.31 24.04
N ALA A 23 14.56 -5.90 23.88
CA ALA A 23 15.84 -5.22 23.74
C ALA A 23 16.18 -4.90 22.27
N TYR A 24 15.43 -5.47 21.32
CA TYR A 24 15.56 -5.16 19.90
C TYR A 24 15.27 -3.69 19.68
N LYS A 25 16.33 -2.90 19.59
CA LYS A 25 16.27 -1.57 18.99
C LYS A 25 16.42 -1.75 17.50
N ARG A 26 15.34 -1.50 16.76
CA ARG A 26 15.36 -1.42 15.29
C ARG A 26 16.58 -0.57 14.89
N PRO A 27 17.48 -1.07 14.03
CA PRO A 27 18.62 -0.29 13.56
C PRO A 27 18.08 1.01 12.99
N LYS A 28 18.61 2.17 13.43
CA LYS A 28 18.28 3.45 12.81
C LYS A 28 18.62 3.31 11.33
N SER A 29 17.61 3.23 10.47
CA SER A 29 17.82 3.11 9.04
C SER A 29 18.62 4.31 8.56
N LYS A 30 19.61 4.09 7.69
CA LYS A 30 20.32 5.21 7.05
C LYS A 30 19.29 6.07 6.34
N ARG A 31 19.28 7.38 6.61
CA ARG A 31 18.32 8.38 6.10
C ARG A 31 18.04 8.23 4.59
N TRP A 32 19.05 7.81 3.80
CA TRP A 32 18.94 7.48 2.37
C TRP A 32 17.83 6.45 2.05
N PHE A 33 17.64 5.41 2.86
CA PHE A 33 16.64 4.36 2.60
C PHE A 33 15.20 4.89 2.68
N ARG A 34 14.97 5.89 3.54
CA ARG A 34 13.66 6.56 3.65
C ARG A 34 13.30 7.29 2.35
N TRP A 35 14.27 7.84 1.62
CA TRP A 35 14.03 8.50 0.34
C TRP A 35 13.62 7.55 -0.79
N GLY A 36 14.14 6.31 -0.82
CA GLY A 36 13.72 5.31 -1.81
C GLY A 36 12.27 4.87 -1.64
N ALA A 37 11.83 4.69 -0.38
CA ALA A 37 10.44 4.39 -0.05
C ALA A 37 9.51 5.61 -0.21
N MET A 38 9.95 6.82 0.19
CA MET A 38 9.16 8.06 0.00
C MET A 38 9.00 8.45 -1.47
N ALA A 39 9.99 8.17 -2.33
CA ALA A 39 9.87 8.40 -3.77
C ALA A 39 8.80 7.51 -4.44
N ALA A 40 8.54 6.32 -3.88
CA ALA A 40 7.43 5.47 -4.31
C ALA A 40 6.07 5.93 -3.73
N CYS A 41 6.06 6.66 -2.60
CA CYS A 41 4.84 7.20 -2.00
C CYS A 41 4.27 8.43 -2.68
N LEU A 42 5.10 9.27 -3.30
CA LEU A 42 4.65 10.50 -4.00
C LEU A 42 3.63 10.22 -5.14
N CYS A 43 3.39 8.96 -5.48
CA CYS A 43 2.45 8.52 -6.51
C CYS A 43 0.97 8.60 -6.11
N LEU A 44 0.58 8.66 -4.82
CA LEU A 44 -0.85 8.69 -4.48
C LEU A 44 -1.49 10.07 -4.73
N VAL A 45 -0.74 11.15 -4.52
CA VAL A 45 -1.18 12.53 -4.77
C VAL A 45 -0.78 13.05 -6.16
N ILE A 46 0.32 12.55 -6.75
CA ILE A 46 0.83 12.99 -8.06
C ILE A 46 0.60 11.92 -9.16
N GLY A 47 -0.24 10.93 -8.91
CA GLY A 47 -0.57 9.83 -9.83
C GLY A 47 -1.43 10.20 -11.05
N ILE A 48 -1.41 11.46 -11.50
CA ILE A 48 -1.98 11.89 -12.78
C ILE A 48 -0.83 12.45 -13.62
N ALA A 49 -0.52 11.73 -14.69
CA ALA A 49 0.53 11.95 -15.67
C ALA A 49 1.93 11.43 -15.29
N ILE A 50 2.28 10.27 -15.85
CA ILE A 50 3.58 10.16 -16.50
C ILE A 50 3.61 11.23 -17.60
N PRO A 51 4.59 12.14 -17.58
CA PRO A 51 5.32 12.37 -18.81
C PRO A 51 6.82 12.34 -18.55
N ILE A 52 7.47 11.42 -19.25
CA ILE A 52 8.68 11.69 -20.02
C ILE A 52 9.81 12.34 -19.22
N LEU A 53 10.84 11.53 -18.93
CA LEU A 53 12.21 12.01 -18.76
C LEU A 53 12.52 13.11 -19.79
N HIS A 54 12.67 14.37 -19.36
CA HIS A 54 13.67 15.32 -19.88
C HIS A 54 13.74 16.64 -19.08
N HIS A 55 14.96 16.91 -18.60
CA HIS A 55 15.64 18.20 -18.44
C HIS A 55 15.06 19.36 -17.58
N LYS A 56 15.81 19.63 -16.49
CA LYS A 56 16.28 20.93 -15.96
C LYS A 56 15.44 22.19 -16.24
N GLY A 57 14.99 22.83 -15.15
CA GLY A 57 14.76 24.28 -15.14
C GLY A 57 14.30 24.79 -13.78
N LYS A 58 15.15 25.55 -13.08
CA LYS A 58 14.71 26.49 -12.04
C LYS A 58 13.71 27.47 -12.67
N GLY A 59 12.53 27.61 -12.10
CA GLY A 59 11.56 28.65 -12.47
C GLY A 59 10.36 28.58 -11.55
N GLY A 60 10.27 29.52 -10.61
CA GLY A 60 9.21 29.57 -9.61
C GLY A 60 7.83 29.81 -10.20
N ILE A 61 6.84 29.24 -9.53
CA ILE A 61 5.46 29.72 -9.52
C ILE A 61 5.11 29.88 -8.05
N ASP A 62 4.80 31.12 -7.69
CA ASP A 62 4.34 31.53 -6.37
C ASP A 62 2.87 31.10 -6.23
N HIS A 63 2.64 29.99 -5.54
CA HIS A 63 1.33 29.60 -5.02
C HIS A 63 1.50 29.28 -3.54
N GLN A 64 1.04 30.20 -2.69
CA GLN A 64 0.87 29.99 -1.25
C GLN A 64 -0.38 29.15 -1.02
N ASP A 65 -0.21 27.85 -0.76
CA ASP A 65 -1.05 27.03 0.13
C ASP A 65 -0.23 25.81 0.63
N PRO A 66 -0.05 25.55 1.95
CA PRO A 66 1.09 24.79 2.49
C PRO A 66 1.05 23.25 2.43
N LEU A 67 0.03 22.62 1.84
CA LEU A 67 -0.01 21.14 1.75
C LEU A 67 0.82 20.57 0.59
N GLN A 68 1.73 21.38 0.02
CA GLN A 68 2.74 20.89 -0.91
C GLN A 68 3.82 20.00 -0.27
N ASP A 69 3.85 19.89 1.06
CA ASP A 69 4.64 18.89 1.77
C ASP A 69 3.69 17.83 2.34
N THR A 70 3.42 16.75 1.60
CA THR A 70 2.57 15.68 2.12
C THR A 70 3.25 15.06 3.35
N ALA A 71 2.68 15.30 4.53
CA ALA A 71 3.19 14.71 5.77
C ALA A 71 3.16 13.18 5.64
N ALA A 72 4.35 12.57 5.71
CA ALA A 72 4.49 11.12 5.70
C ALA A 72 5.11 10.63 7.01
N PHE A 73 4.63 9.49 7.50
CA PHE A 73 5.16 8.85 8.71
C PHE A 73 5.24 7.34 8.58
N GLU A 74 6.08 6.75 9.42
CA GLU A 74 6.20 5.30 9.54
C GLU A 74 5.55 4.82 10.84
N LEU A 75 4.70 3.81 10.74
CA LEU A 75 4.08 3.13 11.86
C LEU A 75 4.12 1.62 11.61
N ASN A 76 4.71 0.87 12.54
CA ASN A 76 4.76 -0.61 12.52
C ASN A 76 5.28 -1.20 11.19
N GLY A 77 6.29 -0.58 10.59
CA GLY A 77 6.87 -1.04 9.33
C GLY A 77 6.05 -0.68 8.09
N LYS A 78 5.10 0.25 8.19
CA LYS A 78 4.26 0.73 7.09
C LYS A 78 4.39 2.24 6.97
N PHE A 79 4.46 2.74 5.74
CA PHE A 79 4.44 4.16 5.45
C PHE A 79 3.01 4.63 5.19
N TYR A 80 2.72 5.82 5.71
CA TYR A 80 1.44 6.49 5.56
C TYR A 80 1.65 7.87 4.97
N GLU A 81 0.73 8.26 4.09
CA GLU A 81 0.68 9.59 3.49
C GLU A 81 -0.61 10.29 3.93
N VAL A 82 -0.49 11.53 4.38
CA VAL A 82 -1.62 12.34 4.83
C VAL A 82 -2.36 12.93 3.63
N VAL A 83 -3.67 12.75 3.57
CA VAL A 83 -4.52 13.15 2.44
C VAL A 83 -5.78 13.86 2.95
N GLU A 84 -6.11 14.97 2.29
CA GLU A 84 -7.40 15.67 2.45
C GLU A 84 -8.19 15.84 1.14
N THR A 85 -7.57 15.62 -0.02
CA THR A 85 -8.19 15.85 -1.32
C THR A 85 -9.42 14.95 -1.50
N PRO A 86 -10.64 15.51 -1.63
CA PRO A 86 -11.88 14.73 -1.68
C PRO A 86 -11.89 13.64 -2.75
N GLU A 87 -11.37 13.93 -3.94
CA GLU A 87 -11.30 12.98 -5.06
C GLU A 87 -10.41 11.77 -4.72
N VAL A 88 -9.32 12.01 -3.98
CA VAL A 88 -8.44 10.93 -3.51
C VAL A 88 -9.13 10.14 -2.40
N LEU A 89 -9.80 10.79 -1.45
CA LEU A 89 -10.54 10.11 -0.38
C LEU A 89 -11.62 9.17 -0.95
N GLU A 90 -12.45 9.66 -1.86
CA GLU A 90 -13.51 8.87 -2.50
C GLU A 90 -12.97 7.67 -3.28
N LYS A 91 -11.83 7.85 -3.97
CA LYS A 91 -11.12 6.78 -4.68
C LYS A 91 -10.73 5.62 -3.76
N TYR A 92 -10.34 5.90 -2.52
CA TYR A 92 -10.00 4.89 -1.50
C TYR A 92 -11.20 4.44 -0.65
N GLY A 93 -12.42 4.89 -0.96
CA GLY A 93 -13.64 4.48 -0.28
C GLY A 93 -13.90 5.20 1.03
N LEU A 94 -13.29 6.38 1.20
CA LEU A 94 -13.46 7.24 2.36
C LEU A 94 -14.51 8.32 2.11
N PRO A 95 -15.08 8.92 3.18
CA PRO A 95 -15.86 10.15 3.06
C PRO A 95 -15.05 11.25 2.39
N SER A 96 -15.71 12.11 1.60
CA SER A 96 -15.08 13.25 0.91
C SER A 96 -14.45 14.29 1.83
N LYS A 97 -14.71 14.19 3.14
CA LYS A 97 -14.05 14.96 4.19
C LYS A 97 -13.93 14.11 5.44
N ILE A 98 -12.75 14.12 6.06
CA ILE A 98 -12.51 13.48 7.36
C ILE A 98 -12.89 14.43 8.49
N THR A 99 -13.53 13.88 9.51
CA THR A 99 -14.05 14.59 10.68
C THR A 99 -13.90 13.71 11.92
N GLU A 100 -14.09 14.28 13.12
CA GLU A 100 -13.95 13.58 14.40
C GLU A 100 -14.82 12.32 14.52
N ASP A 101 -15.99 12.26 13.88
CA ASP A 101 -16.94 11.14 13.98
C ASP A 101 -16.44 9.83 13.37
N VAL A 102 -15.42 9.87 12.50
CA VAL A 102 -14.79 8.66 11.95
C VAL A 102 -13.53 8.24 12.72
N ALA A 103 -13.10 9.04 13.70
CA ALA A 103 -11.98 8.69 14.56
C ALA A 103 -12.38 7.64 15.60
N GLY A 104 -11.55 6.63 15.76
CA GLY A 104 -11.66 5.59 16.80
C GLY A 104 -10.70 5.86 17.95
N ASP A 105 -10.11 4.80 18.48
CA ASP A 105 -9.16 4.91 19.58
C ASP A 105 -7.89 5.69 19.17
N HIS A 106 -7.38 6.50 20.11
CA HIS A 106 -6.10 7.18 19.94
C HIS A 106 -4.96 6.16 19.84
N VAL A 107 -4.07 6.36 18.87
CA VAL A 107 -2.95 5.47 18.54
C VAL A 107 -1.63 6.04 19.04
N ALA A 108 -1.28 7.26 18.61
CA ALA A 108 0.00 7.89 18.91
C ALA A 108 -0.06 9.40 18.59
N TYR A 109 0.92 10.15 19.09
CA TYR A 109 1.18 11.51 18.61
C TYR A 109 2.22 11.49 17.49
N LEU A 110 2.24 12.53 16.65
CA LEU A 110 3.28 12.72 15.63
C LEU A 110 4.18 13.90 15.99
N LYS A 111 5.48 13.77 15.75
CA LYS A 111 6.43 14.88 15.82
C LYS A 111 7.28 14.94 14.57
N SER A 112 7.58 16.14 14.10
CA SER A 112 8.47 16.37 12.98
C SER A 112 9.89 15.85 13.30
N ASP A 113 10.51 15.19 12.33
CA ASP A 113 11.90 14.74 12.40
C ASP A 113 12.89 15.66 11.66
N GLY A 114 12.41 16.81 11.19
CA GLY A 114 13.20 17.90 10.60
C GLY A 114 13.42 17.84 9.08
N ASP A 115 13.00 16.77 8.39
CA ASP A 115 13.07 16.66 6.91
C ASP A 115 11.69 16.23 6.36
N ASP A 116 10.67 17.07 6.53
CA ASP A 116 9.30 16.91 5.99
C ASP A 116 8.61 15.56 6.29
N SER A 117 9.13 14.83 7.28
CA SER A 117 8.61 13.55 7.73
C SER A 117 8.37 13.54 9.22
N TYR A 118 7.47 12.67 9.65
CA TYR A 118 7.02 12.60 11.03
C TYR A 118 7.32 11.22 11.62
N GLU A 119 7.56 11.19 12.93
CA GLU A 119 7.70 9.95 13.68
C GLU A 119 6.64 9.84 14.78
N CYS A 120 6.08 8.64 14.95
CA CYS A 120 5.16 8.35 16.04
C CYS A 120 5.87 8.47 17.39
N THR A 121 5.21 9.09 18.36
CA THR A 121 5.74 9.36 19.69
C THR A 121 4.65 9.20 20.75
N PRO A 122 4.99 8.72 21.95
CA PRO A 122 4.06 8.70 23.09
C PRO A 122 3.96 10.06 23.78
N ILE A 123 4.77 11.05 23.38
CA ILE A 123 4.77 12.40 23.95
C ILE A 123 3.73 13.23 23.21
N GLU A 124 2.82 13.84 23.96
CA GLU A 124 1.76 14.72 23.45
C GLU A 124 2.31 15.84 22.55
N THR A 125 1.66 16.01 21.40
CA THR A 125 1.87 17.07 20.42
C THR A 125 0.53 17.53 19.86
N ASP A 126 0.53 18.59 19.06
CA ASP A 126 -0.67 19.08 18.39
C ASP A 126 -1.19 18.14 17.27
N MET A 127 -0.39 17.11 16.92
CA MET A 127 -0.71 16.13 15.89
C MET A 127 -0.99 14.77 16.51
N GLU A 128 -2.22 14.31 16.39
CA GLU A 128 -2.74 13.10 17.03
C GLU A 128 -3.23 12.11 15.98
N LEU A 129 -2.81 10.86 16.11
CA LEU A 129 -3.20 9.77 15.22
C LEU A 129 -4.23 8.88 15.90
N TYR A 130 -5.32 8.58 15.20
CA TYR A 130 -6.43 7.77 15.65
C TYR A 130 -6.70 6.62 14.67
N GLN A 131 -7.30 5.54 15.15
CA GLN A 131 -7.84 4.49 14.27
C GLN A 131 -8.95 5.05 13.39
N TYR A 132 -9.11 4.50 12.19
CA TYR A 132 -10.30 4.74 11.38
C TYR A 132 -11.44 3.81 11.82
N ASN A 133 -12.44 4.34 12.52
CA ASN A 133 -13.51 3.57 13.14
C ASN A 133 -14.44 2.84 12.15
N PRO A 134 -14.78 3.39 10.96
CA PRO A 134 -15.67 2.71 10.03
C PRO A 134 -15.14 1.37 9.49
N ALA A 135 -13.81 1.18 9.48
CA ALA A 135 -13.18 -0.06 9.05
C ALA A 135 -11.90 -0.32 9.84
N ALA A 136 -11.96 -1.23 10.81
CA ALA A 136 -10.81 -1.61 11.63
C ALA A 136 -9.75 -2.31 10.75
N SER A 137 -8.74 -1.55 10.34
CA SER A 137 -7.67 -1.99 9.45
C SER A 137 -6.43 -1.11 9.64
N ASP A 138 -5.30 -1.54 9.08
CA ASP A 138 -4.08 -0.75 8.98
C ASP A 138 -4.00 0.08 7.68
N GLY A 139 -5.04 0.03 6.84
CA GLY A 139 -5.07 0.69 5.53
C GLY A 139 -5.31 2.19 5.63
N VAL A 140 -5.97 2.63 6.70
CA VAL A 140 -6.32 4.04 6.93
C VAL A 140 -6.24 4.36 8.42
N TYR A 141 -5.60 5.46 8.74
CA TYR A 141 -5.69 6.12 10.04
C TYR A 141 -6.31 7.52 9.88
N VAL A 142 -6.72 8.12 10.99
CA VAL A 142 -7.22 9.49 11.05
C VAL A 142 -6.17 10.34 11.76
N LEU A 143 -5.70 11.39 11.09
CA LEU A 143 -4.79 12.36 11.67
C LEU A 143 -5.57 13.62 12.04
N ARG A 144 -5.42 14.06 13.29
CA ARG A 144 -5.84 15.38 13.76
C ARG A 144 -4.62 16.27 13.87
N ASP A 145 -4.69 17.47 13.31
CA ASP A 145 -3.70 18.55 13.51
C ASP A 145 -4.44 19.80 14.00
N GLY A 146 -4.37 20.05 15.32
CA GLY A 146 -5.18 21.08 15.97
C GLY A 146 -6.69 20.84 15.82
N GLU A 147 -7.36 21.64 14.99
CA GLU A 147 -8.80 21.52 14.68
C GLU A 147 -9.08 20.80 13.34
N ALA A 148 -8.04 20.56 12.54
CA ALA A 148 -8.17 19.93 11.23
C ALA A 148 -8.04 18.41 11.31
N TRP A 149 -8.70 17.72 10.40
CA TRP A 149 -8.81 16.27 10.36
C TRP A 149 -8.53 15.75 8.94
N TYR A 150 -7.68 14.73 8.86
CA TYR A 150 -7.12 14.20 7.62
C TYR A 150 -7.16 12.67 7.63
N ALA A 151 -7.13 12.06 6.45
CA ALA A 151 -6.83 10.65 6.33
C ALA A 151 -5.32 10.45 6.31
N ALA A 152 -4.83 9.36 6.87
CA ALA A 152 -3.47 8.86 6.66
C ALA A 152 -3.58 7.50 5.97
N LEU A 153 -3.34 7.48 4.67
CA LEU A 153 -3.50 6.30 3.81
C LEU A 153 -2.24 5.46 3.81
N PHE A 154 -2.40 4.14 3.92
CA PHE A 154 -1.30 3.21 3.69
C PHE A 154 -0.74 3.42 2.27
N CYS A 155 0.56 3.67 2.22
CA CYS A 155 1.29 3.84 0.98
C CYS A 155 2.02 2.53 0.61
N ASN A 156 3.01 2.14 1.41
CA ASN A 156 3.76 0.90 1.21
C ASN A 156 4.40 0.36 2.49
N PHE A 157 4.78 -0.90 2.46
CA PHE A 157 5.63 -1.47 3.50
C PHE A 157 7.03 -0.85 3.48
N TYR A 158 7.60 -0.64 4.65
CA TYR A 158 8.99 -0.27 4.80
C TYR A 158 9.88 -1.40 4.27
N GLN A 159 10.59 -1.16 3.16
CA GLN A 159 11.56 -2.10 2.60
C GLN A 159 13.00 -1.67 2.90
N PHE A 160 13.86 -2.65 3.18
CA PHE A 160 15.27 -2.42 3.52
C PHE A 160 16.20 -2.47 2.31
N ASP A 161 15.71 -2.91 1.15
CA ASP A 161 16.38 -2.92 -0.14
C ASP A 161 15.38 -3.05 -1.31
N SER A 162 15.88 -2.96 -2.54
CA SER A 162 15.10 -3.08 -3.78
C SER A 162 14.57 -4.48 -4.06
N ASN A 163 15.05 -5.50 -3.34
CA ASN A 163 14.71 -6.90 -3.62
C ASN A 163 13.93 -7.58 -2.49
N THR A 164 13.68 -6.86 -1.40
CA THR A 164 12.75 -7.26 -0.35
C THR A 164 11.38 -7.38 -0.97
N ASN A 165 10.72 -8.52 -0.78
CA ASN A 165 9.38 -8.74 -1.29
C ASN A 165 8.41 -9.10 -0.16
N CYS A 166 7.13 -8.91 -0.46
CA CYS A 166 6.02 -9.10 0.46
C CYS A 166 4.91 -9.88 -0.24
N SER A 167 4.15 -10.70 0.50
CA SER A 167 3.06 -11.46 -0.08
C SER A 167 1.80 -10.61 -0.25
N LEU A 168 0.90 -10.98 -1.18
CA LEU A 168 -0.42 -10.34 -1.28
C LEU A 168 -1.26 -10.56 -0.01
N THR A 169 -1.03 -11.65 0.73
CA THR A 169 -1.66 -11.88 2.04
C THR A 169 -1.37 -10.76 3.03
N GLU A 170 -0.14 -10.23 3.05
CA GLU A 170 0.20 -9.11 3.94
C GLU A 170 -0.48 -7.81 3.50
N LEU A 171 -0.62 -7.57 2.18
CA LEU A 171 -1.41 -6.45 1.67
C LEU A 171 -2.88 -6.59 2.07
N TYR A 172 -3.45 -7.78 1.96
CA TYR A 172 -4.83 -8.05 2.37
C TYR A 172 -5.04 -7.78 3.86
N ARG A 173 -4.11 -8.20 4.72
CA ARG A 173 -4.14 -7.90 6.16
C ARG A 173 -4.13 -6.40 6.46
N VAL A 174 -3.41 -5.59 5.68
CA VAL A 174 -3.44 -4.13 5.82
C VAL A 174 -4.88 -3.61 5.72
N TYR A 175 -5.65 -4.12 4.77
CA TYR A 175 -7.04 -3.70 4.54
C TYR A 175 -8.07 -4.56 5.30
N GLY A 176 -7.65 -5.35 6.30
CA GLY A 176 -8.56 -6.17 7.12
C GLY A 176 -9.17 -7.36 6.38
N ILE A 177 -8.58 -7.80 5.27
CA ILE A 177 -9.00 -8.99 4.51
C ILE A 177 -8.26 -10.21 5.07
N GLU A 178 -8.97 -11.05 5.83
CA GLU A 178 -8.47 -12.34 6.32
C GLU A 178 -8.99 -13.51 5.50
N SER A 179 -10.04 -13.27 4.70
CA SER A 179 -10.67 -14.26 3.84
C SER A 179 -11.31 -13.59 2.64
N ALA A 180 -11.69 -14.41 1.66
CA ALA A 180 -12.45 -13.93 0.53
C ALA A 180 -13.81 -13.30 0.93
N ASP A 181 -14.37 -13.58 2.11
CA ASP A 181 -15.66 -13.01 2.57
C ASP A 181 -15.51 -11.52 2.93
N ASP A 182 -14.28 -11.05 3.11
CA ASP A 182 -13.95 -9.66 3.41
C ASP A 182 -13.83 -8.80 2.14
N ILE A 183 -13.89 -9.43 0.95
CA ILE A 183 -13.90 -8.74 -0.34
C ILE A 183 -15.34 -8.63 -0.84
N LYS A 184 -15.78 -7.39 -1.05
CA LYS A 184 -17.10 -7.04 -1.56
C LYS A 184 -17.17 -7.15 -3.07
N SER A 185 -16.17 -6.61 -3.76
CA SER A 185 -16.11 -6.63 -5.22
C SER A 185 -14.68 -6.45 -5.74
N ILE A 186 -14.49 -6.88 -6.99
CA ILE A 186 -13.28 -6.62 -7.77
C ILE A 186 -13.73 -5.93 -9.04
N THR A 187 -13.14 -4.79 -9.39
CA THR A 187 -13.56 -3.99 -10.55
C THR A 187 -12.35 -3.57 -11.36
N GLU A 188 -12.43 -3.71 -12.68
CA GLU A 188 -11.39 -3.17 -13.55
C GLU A 188 -11.48 -1.64 -13.62
N MET A 189 -10.33 -1.01 -13.55
CA MET A 189 -10.17 0.44 -13.64
C MET A 189 -9.31 0.82 -14.84
N ASP A 190 -9.47 2.06 -15.30
CA ASP A 190 -8.53 2.69 -16.20
C ASP A 190 -7.14 2.90 -15.57
N ASN A 191 -6.18 3.33 -16.39
CA ASN A 191 -4.76 3.38 -15.99
C ASN A 191 -4.48 4.35 -14.84
N ASN A 192 -5.25 5.43 -14.70
CA ASN A 192 -5.18 6.40 -13.59
C ASN A 192 -6.07 6.01 -12.39
N ASN A 193 -6.82 4.91 -12.47
CA ASN A 193 -7.73 4.45 -11.42
C ASN A 193 -8.85 5.47 -11.08
N GLU A 194 -9.30 6.23 -12.08
CA GLU A 194 -10.38 7.21 -11.93
C GLU A 194 -11.73 6.63 -12.35
N ASN A 195 -11.76 5.80 -13.39
CA ASN A 195 -13.00 5.30 -13.98
C ASN A 195 -13.01 3.78 -14.02
N GLU A 196 -14.19 3.21 -13.73
CA GLU A 196 -14.46 1.79 -13.93
C GLU A 196 -14.54 1.49 -15.43
N THR A 197 -13.79 0.47 -15.88
CA THR A 197 -13.76 0.04 -17.29
C THR A 197 -14.49 -1.29 -17.50
N GLY A 198 -14.70 -2.06 -16.43
CA GLY A 198 -15.37 -3.36 -16.44
C GLY A 198 -16.58 -3.43 -15.51
N THR A 199 -17.35 -4.51 -15.60
CA THR A 199 -18.43 -4.79 -14.64
C THR A 199 -17.83 -5.29 -13.32
N PRO A 200 -18.26 -4.80 -12.15
CA PRO A 200 -17.79 -5.33 -10.87
C PRO A 200 -18.09 -6.81 -10.73
N VAL A 201 -17.06 -7.60 -10.45
CA VAL A 201 -17.18 -9.01 -10.06
C VAL A 201 -17.69 -9.05 -8.62
N VAL A 202 -18.87 -9.62 -8.43
CA VAL A 202 -19.56 -9.72 -7.12
C VAL A 202 -19.94 -11.16 -6.78
N GLU A 203 -19.79 -12.07 -7.73
CA GLU A 203 -20.07 -13.49 -7.59
C GLU A 203 -19.13 -14.10 -6.56
N ARG A 204 -19.71 -14.65 -5.48
CA ARG A 204 -18.94 -15.18 -4.35
C ARG A 204 -17.91 -16.24 -4.74
N GLN A 205 -18.26 -17.09 -5.72
CA GLN A 205 -17.34 -18.09 -6.25
C GLN A 205 -16.12 -17.42 -6.92
N GLU A 206 -16.34 -16.41 -7.76
CA GLU A 206 -15.27 -15.72 -8.49
C GLU A 206 -14.34 -14.97 -7.53
N ILE A 207 -14.88 -14.30 -6.51
CA ILE A 207 -14.07 -13.64 -5.47
C ILE A 207 -13.27 -14.66 -4.65
N THR A 208 -13.86 -15.83 -4.34
CA THR A 208 -13.16 -16.90 -3.61
C THR A 208 -12.03 -17.48 -4.42
N GLU A 209 -12.26 -17.73 -5.71
CA GLU A 209 -11.20 -18.17 -6.63
C GLU A 209 -10.08 -17.13 -6.67
N PHE A 210 -10.41 -15.85 -6.94
CA PHE A 210 -9.44 -14.76 -6.99
C PHE A 210 -8.55 -14.71 -5.75
N TYR A 211 -9.16 -14.64 -4.56
CA TYR A 211 -8.43 -14.58 -3.29
C TYR A 211 -7.49 -15.78 -3.10
N ASN A 212 -7.98 -17.00 -3.34
CA ASN A 212 -7.16 -18.21 -3.18
C ASN A 212 -5.98 -18.25 -4.16
N MET A 213 -6.21 -17.80 -5.41
CA MET A 213 -5.15 -17.74 -6.41
C MET A 213 -4.11 -16.69 -6.05
N THR A 214 -4.51 -15.49 -5.64
CA THR A 214 -3.58 -14.38 -5.36
C THR A 214 -2.70 -14.64 -4.15
N ILE A 215 -3.22 -15.25 -3.08
CA ILE A 215 -2.40 -15.58 -1.90
C ILE A 215 -1.41 -16.74 -2.16
N ALA A 216 -1.62 -17.51 -3.22
CA ALA A 216 -0.75 -18.62 -3.61
C ALA A 216 0.38 -18.21 -4.57
N LEU A 217 0.36 -16.97 -5.11
CA LEU A 217 1.36 -16.52 -6.06
C LEU A 217 2.73 -16.32 -5.39
N GLY A 218 3.79 -16.70 -6.11
CA GLY A 218 5.16 -16.38 -5.73
C GLY A 218 5.43 -14.88 -5.83
N SER A 219 6.05 -14.31 -4.80
CA SER A 219 6.44 -12.89 -4.75
C SER A 219 7.90 -12.69 -5.12
N TYR A 220 8.17 -11.62 -5.84
CA TYR A 220 9.46 -11.24 -6.38
C TYR A 220 9.75 -9.78 -6.01
N GLY A 221 10.99 -9.52 -5.61
CA GLY A 221 11.50 -8.16 -5.47
C GLY A 221 11.71 -7.53 -6.85
N ASN A 222 11.99 -6.22 -6.89
CA ASN A 222 12.17 -5.54 -8.17
C ASN A 222 13.34 -6.12 -8.96
N ASP A 223 14.48 -6.41 -8.32
CA ASP A 223 15.67 -6.85 -9.04
C ASP A 223 15.48 -8.25 -9.66
N ASP A 224 14.87 -9.18 -8.92
CA ASP A 224 14.53 -10.51 -9.43
C ASP A 224 13.49 -10.45 -10.56
N PHE A 225 12.47 -9.60 -10.43
CA PHE A 225 11.50 -9.33 -11.49
C PHE A 225 12.17 -8.77 -12.75
N GLN A 226 13.04 -7.77 -12.60
CA GLN A 226 13.74 -7.12 -13.71
C GLN A 226 14.64 -8.13 -14.45
N ALA A 227 15.36 -8.98 -13.70
CA ALA A 227 16.18 -10.04 -14.28
C ALA A 227 15.33 -11.06 -15.06
N GLU A 228 14.17 -11.44 -14.54
CA GLU A 228 13.30 -12.43 -15.18
C GLU A 228 12.60 -11.89 -16.43
N VAL A 229 12.14 -10.64 -16.42
CA VAL A 229 11.38 -10.05 -17.53
C VAL A 229 12.29 -9.42 -18.59
N PHE A 230 13.36 -8.73 -18.17
CA PHE A 230 14.18 -7.92 -19.07
C PHE A 230 15.63 -8.39 -19.20
N GLY A 231 16.09 -9.34 -18.37
CA GLY A 231 17.51 -9.72 -18.29
C GLY A 231 18.12 -10.32 -19.57
N ASN A 232 17.29 -10.82 -20.49
CA ASN A 232 17.74 -11.35 -21.79
C ASN A 232 17.50 -10.38 -22.96
N ILE A 233 17.01 -9.17 -22.69
CA ILE A 233 16.73 -8.17 -23.71
C ILE A 233 18.01 -7.36 -23.98
N PRO A 234 18.44 -7.22 -25.25
CA PRO A 234 19.58 -6.37 -25.60
C PRO A 234 19.41 -4.93 -25.12
N GLU A 235 20.49 -4.29 -24.68
CA GLU A 235 20.48 -2.95 -24.07
C GLU A 235 19.78 -1.91 -24.97
N GLU A 236 20.01 -1.98 -26.28
CA GLU A 236 19.40 -1.08 -27.26
C GLU A 236 17.88 -1.23 -27.40
N LYS A 237 17.30 -2.32 -26.88
CA LYS A 237 15.86 -2.61 -26.87
C LYS A 237 15.20 -2.47 -25.50
N LEU A 238 15.97 -2.25 -24.43
CA LEU A 238 15.42 -2.20 -23.07
C LEU A 238 14.40 -1.08 -22.91
N GLN A 239 14.64 0.09 -23.49
CA GLN A 239 13.71 1.21 -23.41
C GLN A 239 12.35 0.89 -24.07
N GLU A 240 12.37 0.24 -25.23
CA GLU A 240 11.15 -0.20 -25.92
C GLU A 240 10.41 -1.25 -25.10
N ALA A 241 11.13 -2.21 -24.54
CA ALA A 241 10.55 -3.25 -23.68
C ALA A 241 9.91 -2.67 -22.41
N HIS A 242 10.57 -1.71 -21.74
CA HIS A 242 10.00 -1.03 -20.58
C HIS A 242 8.73 -0.23 -20.94
N SER A 243 8.74 0.48 -22.07
CA SER A 243 7.55 1.19 -22.55
C SER A 243 6.40 0.22 -22.84
N ALA A 244 6.67 -0.88 -23.55
CA ALA A 244 5.66 -1.89 -23.85
C ALA A 244 5.12 -2.60 -22.58
N PHE A 245 5.96 -2.75 -21.55
CA PHE A 245 5.53 -3.24 -20.24
C PHE A 245 4.60 -2.24 -19.56
N ALA A 246 4.98 -0.96 -19.49
CA ALA A 246 4.17 0.09 -18.89
C ALA A 246 2.81 0.27 -19.61
N GLU A 247 2.79 0.22 -20.93
CA GLU A 247 1.57 0.29 -21.75
C GLU A 247 0.66 -0.92 -21.58
N ASN A 248 1.18 -2.05 -21.10
CA ASN A 248 0.41 -3.26 -20.82
C ASN A 248 -0.29 -3.24 -19.46
N GLN A 249 -0.05 -2.22 -18.63
CA GLN A 249 -0.68 -2.11 -17.34
C GLN A 249 -2.20 -2.03 -17.47
N ARG A 250 -2.88 -2.80 -16.63
CA ARG A 250 -4.30 -2.68 -16.30
C ARG A 250 -4.42 -2.69 -14.79
N ASN A 251 -5.53 -2.19 -14.25
CA ASN A 251 -5.70 -2.09 -12.81
C ASN A 251 -6.98 -2.79 -12.34
N LEU A 252 -6.91 -3.40 -11.16
CA LEU A 252 -8.06 -3.93 -10.43
C LEU A 252 -8.19 -3.17 -9.13
N ARG A 253 -9.37 -2.59 -8.91
CA ARG A 253 -9.81 -2.11 -7.60
C ARG A 253 -10.38 -3.29 -6.82
N VAL A 254 -9.89 -3.52 -5.62
CA VAL A 254 -10.50 -4.43 -4.64
C VAL A 254 -11.23 -3.57 -3.62
N GLU A 255 -12.54 -3.75 -3.49
CA GLU A 255 -13.35 -3.11 -2.45
C GLU A 255 -13.63 -4.12 -1.32
N THR A 256 -13.32 -3.71 -0.09
CA THR A 256 -13.60 -4.51 1.12
C THR A 256 -15.08 -4.47 1.47
N LYS A 257 -15.54 -5.42 2.29
CA LYS A 257 -16.90 -5.41 2.86
C LYS A 257 -17.24 -4.13 3.63
N ASP A 258 -16.22 -3.49 4.22
CA ASP A 258 -16.34 -2.27 5.02
C ASP A 258 -16.15 -0.99 4.17
N GLY A 259 -15.96 -1.14 2.85
CA GLY A 259 -15.98 -0.04 1.88
C GLY A 259 -14.61 0.55 1.52
N LEU A 260 -13.55 0.19 2.25
CA LEU A 260 -12.18 0.57 1.88
C LEU A 260 -11.80 -0.03 0.52
N ARG A 261 -11.04 0.72 -0.26
CA ARG A 261 -10.58 0.32 -1.60
C ARG A 261 -9.06 0.36 -1.70
N PHE A 262 -8.50 -0.54 -2.48
CA PHE A 262 -7.10 -0.48 -2.91
C PHE A 262 -6.94 -1.06 -4.31
N PHE A 263 -5.78 -0.84 -4.91
CA PHE A 263 -5.53 -1.15 -6.32
C PHE A 263 -4.36 -2.10 -6.47
N ILE A 264 -4.53 -3.10 -7.32
CA ILE A 264 -3.44 -3.93 -7.83
C ILE A 264 -3.32 -3.72 -9.34
N ALA A 265 -2.10 -3.61 -9.83
CA ALA A 265 -1.83 -3.54 -11.25
C ALA A 265 -1.54 -4.94 -11.80
N PHE A 266 -1.90 -5.21 -13.04
CA PHE A 266 -1.56 -6.45 -13.73
C PHE A 266 -1.14 -6.18 -15.17
N TYR A 267 -0.30 -7.07 -15.70
CA TYR A 267 0.35 -6.97 -17.00
C TYR A 267 0.04 -8.25 -17.78
N PRO A 268 -1.12 -8.34 -18.46
CA PRO A 268 -1.61 -9.58 -19.08
C PRO A 268 -0.65 -10.24 -20.05
N SER A 269 0.08 -9.43 -20.84
CA SER A 269 1.01 -9.93 -21.85
C SER A 269 2.31 -10.44 -21.23
N TYR A 270 2.62 -10.02 -20.01
CA TYR A 270 3.84 -10.39 -19.30
C TYR A 270 3.60 -11.42 -18.19
N ASN A 271 2.35 -11.62 -17.77
CA ASN A 271 1.95 -12.56 -16.71
C ASN A 271 2.46 -12.14 -15.34
N TRP A 272 2.31 -10.85 -15.02
CA TRP A 272 2.71 -10.30 -13.73
C TRP A 272 1.61 -9.45 -13.13
N ILE A 273 1.51 -9.50 -11.80
CA ILE A 273 0.78 -8.54 -10.97
C ILE A 273 1.81 -7.69 -10.24
N TYR A 274 1.53 -6.42 -10.07
CA TYR A 274 2.21 -5.55 -9.13
C TYR A 274 1.24 -5.21 -7.99
N GLY A 275 1.57 -5.66 -6.78
CA GLY A 275 0.75 -5.39 -5.61
C GLY A 275 1.03 -3.99 -5.09
N GLY A 276 0.12 -3.04 -5.36
CA GLY A 276 0.22 -1.68 -4.83
C GLY A 276 0.53 -1.69 -3.32
N GLY A 277 1.53 -0.92 -2.90
CA GLY A 277 2.01 -0.87 -1.52
C GLY A 277 2.87 -2.05 -1.04
N THR A 278 2.86 -3.20 -1.71
CA THR A 278 3.85 -4.27 -1.44
C THR A 278 5.21 -3.97 -2.05
N MET A 279 5.27 -3.08 -3.05
CA MET A 279 6.40 -2.90 -3.96
C MET A 279 6.98 -4.23 -4.48
N SER A 280 6.11 -5.22 -4.69
CA SER A 280 6.48 -6.58 -5.09
C SER A 280 5.72 -7.00 -6.34
N TYR A 281 6.34 -7.89 -7.11
CA TYR A 281 5.78 -8.46 -8.33
C TYR A 281 5.39 -9.91 -8.11
N PHE A 282 4.26 -10.33 -8.68
CA PHE A 282 3.71 -11.67 -8.51
C PHE A 282 3.49 -12.31 -9.87
N LYS A 283 4.08 -13.48 -10.07
CA LYS A 283 4.00 -14.18 -11.35
C LYS A 283 2.66 -14.87 -11.50
N ILE A 284 1.89 -14.49 -12.51
CA ILE A 284 0.58 -15.04 -12.84
C ILE A 284 0.74 -16.45 -13.42
N ASP A 285 0.01 -17.41 -12.88
CA ASP A 285 -0.11 -18.76 -13.44
C ASP A 285 -1.31 -18.89 -14.41
N ASN A 286 -1.51 -20.07 -14.97
CA ASN A 286 -2.62 -20.29 -15.89
C ASN A 286 -4.00 -20.17 -15.24
N GLN A 287 -4.12 -20.44 -13.93
CA GLN A 287 -5.42 -20.33 -13.25
C GLN A 287 -5.82 -18.86 -13.11
N MET A 288 -4.88 -18.04 -12.63
CA MET A 288 -5.10 -16.61 -12.46
C MET A 288 -5.30 -15.89 -13.80
N ARG A 289 -4.57 -16.31 -14.85
CA ARG A 289 -4.82 -15.80 -16.22
C ARG A 289 -6.25 -16.09 -16.68
N ASN A 290 -6.71 -17.34 -16.57
CA ASN A 290 -8.04 -17.72 -17.01
C ASN A 290 -9.13 -16.97 -16.23
N TRP A 291 -8.89 -16.70 -14.95
CA TRP A 291 -9.79 -15.88 -14.14
C TRP A 291 -9.89 -14.45 -14.66
N ILE A 292 -8.75 -13.82 -14.97
CA ILE A 292 -8.70 -12.46 -15.55
C ILE A 292 -9.44 -12.43 -16.89
N GLU A 293 -9.18 -13.37 -17.79
CA GLU A 293 -9.83 -13.40 -19.11
C GLU A 293 -11.35 -13.62 -19.02
N ARG A 294 -11.81 -14.38 -18.02
CA ARG A 294 -13.24 -14.65 -17.83
C ARG A 294 -14.01 -13.47 -17.21
N ASN A 295 -13.38 -12.76 -16.28
CA ASN A 295 -14.05 -11.78 -15.43
C ASN A 295 -13.73 -10.32 -15.81
N VAL A 296 -12.62 -10.12 -16.52
CA VAL A 296 -12.03 -8.80 -16.83
C VAL A 296 -11.71 -8.71 -18.34
N GLY A 297 -12.18 -9.66 -19.16
CA GLY A 297 -11.91 -9.74 -20.60
C GLY A 297 -12.92 -8.99 -21.47
#